data_AF-A0A0Q8PXD9-F1
#
_entry.id   AF-A0A0Q8PXD9-F1
#
_cell.length_a   1.000
_cell.length_b   1.000
_cell.length_c   1.000
_cell.angle_alpha   90.00
_cell.angle_beta   90.00
_cell.angle_gamma   90.00
#
_symmetry.space_group_name_H-M   'P 1'
#
loop_
_entity.id
_entity.type
_entity.pdbx_description
1 polymer ?
#
loop_
_entity_poly.entity_id
_entity_poly.type
_entity_poly.pdbx_seq_one_letter_code
_entity_poly.pdbx_strand_id
1 'polypeptide(L)' 'MDNFWDLRDDAYDHPDRWQGVTAEGLFQRLAEYIEAAEERSEPIDWRRDVTDRLIAWRVAEAEG' A
#
# COMPACT_ATOMS: atom_id res chain seq x y z
N MET A 1 14.11 4.30 -8.09
CA MET A 1 14.06 3.54 -6.83
C MET A 1 13.14 2.35 -7.07
N ASP A 2 13.51 1.21 -6.53
CA ASP A 2 12.76 -0.04 -6.72
C ASP A 2 11.66 -0.04 -5.66
N ASN A 3 10.41 0.24 -6.05
CA ASN A 3 9.31 0.51 -5.12
C ASN A 3 8.95 -0.66 -4.19
N PHE A 4 9.43 -1.87 -4.50
CA PHE A 4 9.41 -2.99 -3.58
C PHE A 4 10.34 -2.77 -2.37
N TRP A 5 11.53 -2.20 -2.59
CA TRP A 5 12.44 -1.85 -1.51
C TRP A 5 11.89 -0.72 -0.66
N ASP A 6 11.20 0.26 -1.23
CA ASP A 6 10.58 1.33 -0.43
C ASP A 6 9.49 0.78 0.50
N LEU A 7 8.69 -0.18 0.04
CA LEU A 7 7.70 -0.88 0.87
C LEU A 7 8.37 -1.71 1.99
N ARG A 8 9.46 -2.41 1.66
CA ARG A 8 10.24 -3.18 2.62
C ARG A 8 10.85 -2.26 3.67
N ASP A 9 11.43 -1.15 3.25
CA ASP A 9 12.14 -0.21 4.12
C ASP A 9 11.16 0.47 5.07
N ASP A 10 9.96 0.88 4.61
CA ASP A 10 8.91 1.39 5.53
C ASP A 10 8.49 0.33 6.56
N ALA A 11 8.31 -0.94 6.15
CA ALA A 11 7.97 -2.01 7.07
C ALA A 11 9.09 -2.33 8.08
N TYR A 12 10.35 -2.15 7.65
CA TYR A 12 11.52 -2.34 8.49
C TYR A 12 11.70 -1.19 9.50
N ASP A 13 11.52 0.05 9.06
CA ASP A 13 11.70 1.25 9.87
C ASP A 13 10.51 1.50 10.81
N HIS A 14 9.33 1.00 10.47
CA HIS A 14 8.09 1.22 11.20
C HIS A 14 7.31 -0.09 11.47
N PRO A 15 7.90 -1.09 12.14
CA PRO A 15 7.30 -2.42 12.28
C PRO A 15 5.95 -2.41 13.01
N ASP A 16 5.74 -1.48 13.95
CA ASP A 16 4.46 -1.32 14.67
C ASP A 16 3.32 -0.98 13.71
N ARG A 17 3.61 -0.22 12.64
CA ARG A 17 2.62 0.08 11.60
C ARG A 17 2.24 -1.16 10.83
N TRP A 18 3.03 -2.22 10.78
CA TRP A 18 2.72 -3.40 9.96
C TRP A 18 2.28 -4.60 10.80
N GLN A 19 2.22 -4.43 12.12
CA GLN A 19 1.77 -5.47 13.03
C GLN A 19 0.30 -5.81 12.78
N GLY A 20 0.00 -7.11 12.63
CA GLY A 20 -1.36 -7.60 12.38
C GLY A 20 -1.82 -7.51 10.93
N VAL A 21 -1.01 -6.97 10.00
CA VAL A 21 -1.31 -7.02 8.56
C VAL A 21 -1.29 -8.47 8.09
N THR A 22 -2.43 -8.94 7.57
CA THR A 22 -2.56 -10.26 6.95
C THR A 22 -2.40 -10.17 5.45
N ALA A 23 -2.09 -11.29 4.80
CA ALA A 23 -2.09 -11.37 3.33
C ALA A 23 -3.46 -10.97 2.75
N GLU A 24 -4.55 -11.40 3.39
CA GLU A 24 -5.92 -11.03 3.01
C GLU A 24 -6.12 -9.50 3.06
N GLY A 25 -5.75 -8.84 4.16
CA GLY A 25 -5.89 -7.39 4.28
C GLY A 25 -5.08 -6.63 3.22
N LEU A 26 -3.88 -7.12 2.90
CA LEU A 26 -3.04 -6.54 1.86
C LEU A 26 -3.70 -6.67 0.47
N PHE A 27 -4.19 -7.86 0.11
CA PHE A 27 -4.85 -8.08 -1.19
C PHE A 27 -6.19 -7.34 -1.30
N GLN A 28 -6.93 -7.24 -0.20
CA GLN A 28 -8.17 -6.46 -0.16
C GLN A 28 -7.90 -4.98 -0.46
N ARG A 29 -6.90 -4.37 0.20
CA ARG A 29 -6.51 -2.98 -0.08
C ARG A 29 -6.02 -2.77 -1.51
N LEU A 30 -5.27 -3.74 -2.04
CA LEU A 30 -4.83 -3.70 -3.44
C LEU A 30 -6.02 -3.74 -4.40
N ALA A 31 -7.01 -4.60 -4.16
CA ALA A 31 -8.22 -4.70 -4.97
C ALA A 31 -9.01 -3.38 -4.99
N GLU A 32 -9.19 -2.76 -3.82
CA GLU A 32 -9.86 -1.45 -3.69
C GLU A 32 -9.16 -0.36 -4.51
N TYR A 33 -7.83 -0.37 -4.58
CA TYR A 33 -7.08 0.60 -5.39
C TYR A 33 -7.24 0.40 -6.89
N ILE A 34 -7.30 -0.86 -7.33
CA ILE A 34 -7.51 -1.21 -8.74
C ILE A 34 -8.91 -0.78 -9.16
N GLU A 35 -9.92 -1.14 -8.37
CA GLU A 35 -11.32 -0.79 -8.63
C GLU A 35 -11.52 0.73 -8.71
N ALA A 36 -10.94 1.49 -7.78
CA ALA A 36 -11.02 2.95 -7.80
C ALA A 36 -10.33 3.60 -9.01
N ALA A 37 -9.24 3.02 -9.51
CA ALA A 37 -8.56 3.51 -10.71
C ALA A 37 -9.34 3.16 -11.98
N GLU A 38 -9.93 1.96 -12.04
CA GLU A 38 -10.81 1.54 -13.14
C GLU A 38 -12.05 2.44 -13.22
N GLU A 39 -12.70 2.74 -12.09
CA GLU A 39 -13.86 3.65 -12.03
C GLU A 39 -13.54 5.04 -12.61
N ARG A 40 -12.32 5.53 -12.40
CA ARG A 40 -11.86 6.84 -12.86
C ARG A 40 -11.25 6.83 -14.26
N SER A 41 -11.14 5.66 -14.88
CA SER A 41 -10.37 5.47 -16.12
C SER A 41 -8.93 6.01 -16.02
N GLU A 42 -8.33 5.92 -14.82
CA GLU A 42 -6.98 6.37 -14.55
C GLU A 42 -5.98 5.22 -14.80
N PRO A 43 -4.88 5.46 -15.54
CA PRO A 43 -3.83 4.46 -15.65
C PRO A 43 -3.16 4.23 -14.29
N ILE A 44 -2.98 2.97 -13.89
CA ILE A 44 -2.24 2.61 -12.68
C ILE A 44 -0.76 2.47 -13.05
N ASP A 45 0.12 3.31 -12.49
CA ASP A 45 1.53 2.98 -12.42
C ASP A 45 1.74 1.97 -11.29
N TRP A 46 1.64 0.69 -11.64
CA TRP A 46 1.78 -0.44 -10.70
C TRP A 46 3.05 -0.39 -9.88
N ARG A 47 4.11 0.20 -10.44
CA ARG A 47 5.37 0.30 -9.73
C ARG A 47 5.23 1.35 -8.65
N ARG A 48 4.81 2.55 -9.00
CA ARG A 48 4.85 3.71 -8.09
C ARG A 48 3.59 3.81 -7.22
N ASP A 49 2.43 3.81 -7.85
CA ASP A 49 1.16 4.16 -7.19
C ASP A 49 0.74 3.13 -6.15
N VAL A 50 1.05 1.85 -6.39
CA VAL A 50 0.71 0.77 -5.45
C VAL A 50 1.53 0.88 -4.17
N THR A 51 2.85 1.10 -4.27
CA THR A 51 3.71 1.27 -3.09
C THR A 51 3.31 2.51 -2.30
N ASP A 52 3.17 3.66 -2.96
CA ASP A 52 2.83 4.93 -2.30
C ASP A 52 1.49 4.80 -1.54
N ARG A 53 0.49 4.16 -2.15
CA ARG A 53 -0.83 3.97 -1.53
C ARG A 53 -0.81 2.99 -0.36
N LEU A 54 -0.08 1.88 -0.47
CA LEU A 54 0.04 0.91 0.62
C LEU A 54 0.76 1.50 1.84
N ILE A 55 1.82 2.29 1.62
CA ILE A 55 2.50 3.02 2.70
C ILE A 55 1.54 4.04 3.32
N ALA A 56 0.85 4.84 2.49
CA ALA A 56 -0.11 5.82 2.98
C ALA A 56 -1.24 5.19 3.82
N TRP A 57 -1.73 4.02 3.42
CA TRP A 57 -2.69 3.25 4.21
C TRP A 57 -2.13 2.85 5.57
N ARG A 58 -0.90 2.33 5.65
CA ARG A 58 -0.30 1.94 6.94
C ARG A 58 0.01 3.12 7.84
N VAL A 59 0.38 4.27 7.27
CA VAL A 59 0.54 5.51 8.03
C VAL A 59 -0.81 5.92 8.64
N ALA A 60 -1.88 5.96 7.84
CA ALA A 60 -3.20 6.38 8.32
C ALA A 60 -3.76 5.47 9.43
N GLU A 61 -3.53 4.15 9.35
CA GLU A 61 -3.99 3.19 10.37
C GLU A 61 -3.18 3.22 11.66
N ALA A 62 -1.96 3.75 11.62
CA ALA A 62 -1.12 3.90 12.81
C ALA A 62 -1.38 5.20 13.58
N GLU A 63 -2.05 6.18 12.94
CA GLU A 63 -2.41 7.48 13.52
C GLU A 63 -3.85 7.50 14.09
N GLY A 64 -4.65 6.46 13.83
CA GLY A 64 -6.02 6.29 14.33
C GLY A 64 -6.11 5.43 15.58
#